data_AF-A0A256CD11-F1
#
_entry.id   AF-A0A256CD11-F1
#
_cell.length_a   1.000
_cell.length_b   1.000
_cell.length_c   1.000
_cell.angle_alpha   90.00
_cell.angle_beta   90.00
_cell.angle_gamma   90.00
#
_symmetry.space_group_name_H-M   'P 1'
#
loop_
_entity.id
_entity.type
_entity.pdbx_description
1 polymer ?
#
loop_
_entity_poly.entity_id
_entity_poly.type
_entity_poly.pdbx_seq_one_letter_code
_entity_poly.pdbx_strand_id
1 'polypeptide(L)'
;MIFEKRLRHQYEWTAGKERSFLNKPTRDFKKDLKKMPLLAPVLEISKNVLSLDDEKKRRILAHIEYDQKLRDRHAKRWRAARRIYFSLSEDLKQEIMKKWNAKIYPLTSVNFAHLVDVVSGNQAKRLAEISAKEQQEKLLKQSQIELFA
;
A
#
# COMPACT_ATOMS: atom_id res chain seq x y z
N MET A 1 26.64 6.21 20.94
CA MET A 1 25.41 5.43 20.72
C MET A 1 25.69 4.45 19.59
N ILE A 2 25.95 3.18 19.91
CA ILE A 2 26.25 2.16 18.89
C ILE A 2 24.91 1.74 18.30
N PHE A 3 24.66 2.10 17.05
CA PHE A 3 23.46 1.71 16.32
C PHE A 3 23.58 0.22 16.02
N GLU A 4 23.01 -0.65 16.86
CA GLU A 4 22.87 -2.05 16.52
C GLU A 4 22.05 -2.16 15.23
N LYS A 5 22.71 -2.52 14.14
CA LYS A 5 22.03 -2.97 12.92
C LYS A 5 21.36 -4.30 13.25
N ARG A 6 20.19 -4.27 13.90
CA ARG A 6 19.35 -5.47 14.01
C ARG A 6 19.21 -6.05 12.61
N LEU A 7 19.49 -7.35 12.49
CA LEU A 7 19.23 -8.07 11.25
C LEU A 7 17.76 -7.84 10.90
N ARG A 8 17.51 -7.31 9.70
CA ARG A 8 16.13 -7.12 9.24
C ARG A 8 15.44 -8.47 9.17
N HIS A 9 14.13 -8.49 9.40
CA HIS A 9 13.31 -9.68 9.25
C HIS A 9 13.58 -10.30 7.87
N GLN A 10 14.13 -11.50 7.85
CA GLN A 10 14.38 -12.22 6.62
C GLN A 10 13.14 -13.03 6.27
N TYR A 11 12.87 -13.19 4.97
CA TYR A 11 11.81 -14.09 4.57
C TYR A 11 12.22 -15.54 4.89
N GLU A 12 11.51 -16.14 5.82
CA GLU A 12 11.69 -17.55 6.15
C GLU A 12 10.67 -18.41 5.43
N TRP A 13 11.15 -19.41 4.68
CA TRP A 13 10.28 -20.45 4.13
C TRP A 13 10.00 -21.49 5.23
N THR A 14 8.77 -21.52 5.72
CA THR A 14 8.36 -22.43 6.81
C THR A 14 7.66 -23.67 6.26
N ALA A 15 7.65 -24.76 7.04
CA ALA A 15 6.94 -25.99 6.67
C ALA A 15 5.44 -25.77 6.38
N GLY A 16 4.81 -24.79 7.05
CA GLY A 16 3.43 -24.40 6.76
C GLY A 16 3.25 -23.78 5.37
N LYS A 17 4.20 -22.95 4.93
CA LYS A 17 4.19 -22.35 3.59
C LYS A 17 4.40 -23.42 2.51
N GLU A 18 5.30 -24.37 2.78
CA GLU A 18 5.53 -25.53 1.93
C GLU A 18 4.26 -26.36 1.71
N ARG A 19 3.63 -26.80 2.81
CA ARG A 19 2.37 -27.55 2.74
C ARG A 19 1.28 -26.77 2.02
N SER A 20 1.18 -25.47 2.26
CA SER A 20 0.20 -24.60 1.58
C SER A 20 0.43 -24.52 0.08
N PHE A 21 1.70 -24.51 -0.37
CA PHE A 21 2.06 -24.56 -1.78
C PHE A 21 1.72 -25.92 -2.40
N LEU A 22 2.13 -27.02 -1.77
CA LEU A 22 1.88 -28.39 -2.24
C LEU A 22 0.37 -28.70 -2.32
N ASN A 23 -0.43 -28.17 -1.38
CA ASN A 23 -1.88 -28.34 -1.35
C ASN A 23 -2.64 -27.34 -2.23
N LYS A 24 -1.95 -26.36 -2.83
CA LYS A 24 -2.62 -25.33 -3.65
C LYS A 24 -3.31 -25.92 -4.87
N PRO A 25 -2.70 -26.81 -5.68
CA PRO A 25 -3.36 -27.40 -6.85
C PRO A 25 -4.65 -28.12 -6.49
N THR A 26 -4.63 -28.96 -5.44
CA THR A 26 -5.81 -29.72 -5.00
C THR A 26 -6.91 -28.80 -4.47
N ARG A 27 -6.55 -27.75 -3.72
CA ARG A 27 -7.51 -26.75 -3.25
C ARG A 27 -8.14 -25.98 -4.41
N ASP A 28 -7.33 -25.56 -5.37
CA ASP A 28 -7.81 -24.77 -6.51
C ASP A 28 -8.68 -25.64 -7.43
N PHE A 29 -8.32 -26.91 -7.65
CA PHE A 29 -9.16 -27.88 -8.37
C PHE A 29 -10.51 -28.11 -7.70
N LYS A 30 -10.57 -28.28 -6.36
CA LYS A 30 -11.85 -28.40 -5.63
C LYS A 30 -12.73 -27.16 -5.79
N LYS A 31 -12.15 -25.96 -5.81
CA LYS A 31 -12.89 -24.72 -6.06
C LYS A 31 -13.44 -24.68 -7.49
N ASP A 32 -12.62 -25.08 -8.45
CA ASP A 32 -13.00 -25.12 -9.86
C ASP A 32 -14.10 -26.15 -10.11
N LEU A 33 -14.00 -27.35 -9.53
CA LEU A 33 -15.06 -28.38 -9.59
C LEU A 33 -16.40 -27.86 -9.05
N LYS A 34 -16.37 -27.10 -7.95
CA LYS A 34 -17.59 -26.53 -7.36
C LYS A 34 -18.23 -25.46 -8.26
N LYS A 35 -17.41 -24.66 -8.94
CA LYS A 35 -17.88 -23.51 -9.73
C LYS A 35 -18.21 -23.90 -11.18
N MET A 36 -17.41 -24.78 -11.77
CA MET A 36 -17.35 -25.09 -13.20
C MET A 36 -17.01 -26.59 -13.39
N PRO A 37 -17.90 -27.51 -12.99
CA PRO A 37 -17.60 -28.94 -12.90
C PRO A 37 -17.15 -29.56 -14.23
N LEU A 38 -17.76 -29.15 -15.35
CA LEU A 38 -17.42 -29.65 -16.69
C LEU A 38 -16.06 -29.14 -17.20
N LEU A 39 -15.63 -27.97 -16.75
CA LEU A 39 -14.40 -27.31 -17.22
C LEU A 39 -13.21 -27.55 -16.28
N ALA A 40 -13.45 -27.93 -15.02
CA ALA A 40 -12.40 -28.14 -14.03
C ALA A 40 -11.30 -29.13 -14.47
N PRO A 41 -11.60 -30.28 -15.11
CA PRO A 41 -10.56 -31.19 -15.61
C PRO A 41 -9.70 -30.56 -16.71
N VAL A 42 -10.30 -29.77 -17.60
CA VAL A 42 -9.59 -29.08 -18.69
C VAL A 42 -8.68 -27.99 -18.13
N LEU A 43 -9.16 -27.25 -17.13
CA LEU A 43 -8.40 -26.20 -16.45
C LEU A 43 -7.22 -26.76 -15.65
N GLU A 44 -7.33 -27.97 -15.09
CA GLU A 44 -6.24 -28.62 -14.35
C GLU A 44 -5.03 -28.92 -15.26
N ILE A 45 -5.28 -29.44 -16.46
CA ILE A 45 -4.23 -29.78 -17.44
C ILE A 45 -3.42 -28.55 -17.88
N SER A 46 -4.08 -27.38 -17.94
CA SER A 46 -3.44 -26.12 -18.35
C SER A 46 -2.59 -25.45 -17.26
N LYS A 47 -2.62 -25.93 -16.01
CA LYS A 47 -1.89 -25.32 -14.90
C LYS A 47 -0.45 -25.83 -14.86
N ASN A 48 0.49 -25.00 -15.32
CA ASN A 48 1.91 -25.22 -15.06
C ASN A 48 2.19 -25.07 -13.56
N VAL A 49 2.43 -26.19 -12.87
CA VAL A 49 2.84 -26.20 -11.46
C VAL A 49 4.33 -25.89 -11.41
N LEU A 50 4.68 -24.72 -10.87
CA LEU A 50 6.07 -24.37 -10.58
C LEU A 50 6.70 -25.42 -9.67
N SER A 51 7.99 -25.72 -9.86
CA SER A 51 8.71 -26.56 -8.89
C SER A 51 8.74 -25.90 -7.51
N LEU A 52 8.80 -26.71 -6.45
CA LEU A 52 8.89 -26.23 -5.07
C LEU A 52 10.08 -25.28 -4.88
N ASP A 53 11.23 -25.65 -5.43
CA ASP A 53 12.46 -24.87 -5.28
C ASP A 53 12.40 -23.54 -6.05
N ASP A 54 11.74 -23.53 -7.21
CA ASP A 54 11.53 -22.31 -7.98
C ASP A 54 10.57 -21.36 -7.28
N GLU A 55 9.52 -21.88 -6.64
CA GLU A 55 8.62 -21.05 -5.84
C GLU A 55 9.33 -20.50 -4.59
N LYS A 56 10.17 -21.30 -3.92
CA LYS A 56 11.00 -20.85 -2.79
C LYS A 56 11.86 -19.65 -3.21
N LYS A 57 12.63 -19.81 -4.30
CA LYS A 57 13.48 -18.74 -4.85
C LYS A 57 12.66 -17.52 -5.23
N ARG A 58 11.55 -17.70 -5.95
CA ARG A 58 10.67 -16.60 -6.36
C ARG A 58 10.15 -15.80 -5.17
N ARG A 59 9.76 -16.48 -4.09
CA ARG A 59 9.19 -15.83 -2.89
C ARG A 59 10.23 -15.04 -2.11
N ILE A 60 11.44 -15.55 -2.00
CA ILE A 60 12.56 -14.84 -1.39
C ILE A 60 12.87 -13.57 -2.20
N LEU A 61 13.01 -13.69 -3.52
CA LEU A 61 13.28 -12.54 -4.40
C LEU A 61 12.16 -11.49 -4.35
N ALA A 62 10.90 -11.93 -4.41
CA ALA A 62 9.76 -11.03 -4.31
C ALA A 62 9.70 -10.30 -2.96
N HIS A 63 10.10 -10.95 -1.87
CA HIS A 63 10.18 -10.30 -0.56
C HIS A 63 11.28 -9.24 -0.52
N ILE A 64 12.47 -9.55 -1.03
CA ILE A 64 13.59 -8.59 -1.11
C ILE A 64 13.18 -7.35 -1.93
N GLU A 65 12.54 -7.58 -3.09
CA GLU A 65 12.07 -6.50 -3.95
C GLU A 65 10.98 -5.66 -3.26
N TYR A 66 10.02 -6.30 -2.59
CA TYR A 66 8.98 -5.62 -1.84
C TYR A 66 9.55 -4.73 -0.73
N ASP A 67 10.51 -5.25 0.04
CA ASP A 67 11.17 -4.51 1.10
C ASP A 67 11.93 -3.29 0.56
N GLN A 68 12.61 -3.45 -0.57
CA GLN A 68 13.29 -2.35 -1.24
C GLN A 68 12.29 -1.28 -1.71
N LYS A 69 11.18 -1.69 -2.36
CA LYS A 69 10.10 -0.76 -2.74
C LYS A 69 9.51 -0.03 -1.55
N LEU A 70 9.34 -0.71 -0.41
CA LEU A 70 8.83 -0.11 0.82
C LEU A 70 9.80 0.95 1.35
N ARG A 71 11.11 0.66 1.37
CA ARG A 71 12.15 1.61 1.77
C ARG A 71 12.17 2.84 0.86
N ASP A 72 12.12 2.64 -0.44
CA ASP A 72 12.14 3.73 -1.42
C ASP A 72 10.89 4.60 -1.28
N ARG A 73 9.72 3.99 -1.06
CA ARG A 73 8.48 4.71 -0.75
C ARG A 73 8.61 5.53 0.52
N HIS A 74 9.14 4.96 1.60
CA HIS A 74 9.33 5.68 2.86
C HIS A 74 10.31 6.84 2.71
N ALA A 75 11.43 6.64 2.02
CA ALA A 75 12.43 7.67 1.75
C ALA A 75 11.85 8.79 0.89
N LYS A 76 11.11 8.46 -0.19
CA LYS A 76 10.43 9.43 -1.04
C LYS A 76 9.46 10.29 -0.23
N ARG A 77 8.62 9.67 0.60
CA ARG A 77 7.68 10.38 1.50
C ARG A 77 8.42 11.30 2.47
N TRP A 78 9.51 10.82 3.06
CA TRP A 78 10.32 11.60 3.99
C TRP A 78 10.93 12.84 3.34
N ARG A 79 11.57 12.69 2.18
CA ARG A 79 12.15 13.81 1.42
C ARG A 79 11.08 14.84 1.02
N ALA A 80 9.93 14.38 0.52
CA ALA A 80 8.84 15.25 0.13
C ALA A 80 8.27 16.04 1.33
N ALA A 81 8.01 15.37 2.45
CA ALA A 81 7.50 16.00 3.66
C ALA A 81 8.51 17.02 4.24
N ARG A 82 9.80 16.68 4.27
CA ARG A 82 10.85 17.60 4.73
C ARG A 82 10.93 18.85 3.86
N ARG A 83 10.87 18.70 2.52
CA ARG A 83 10.85 19.86 1.61
C ARG A 83 9.72 20.82 1.95
N ILE A 84 8.52 20.32 2.23
CA ILE A 84 7.38 21.14 2.64
C ILE A 84 7.66 21.74 4.02
N TYR A 85 8.01 20.93 5.01
CA TYR A 85 8.28 21.37 6.38
C TYR A 85 9.29 22.53 6.43
N PHE A 86 10.41 22.44 5.72
CA PHE A 86 11.43 23.49 5.74
C PHE A 86 11.00 24.77 5.03
N SER A 87 10.02 24.71 4.12
CA SER A 87 9.44 25.88 3.47
C SER A 87 8.40 26.63 4.32
N LEU A 88 7.95 26.05 5.44
CA LEU A 88 6.98 26.68 6.34
C LEU A 88 7.64 27.73 7.26
N SER A 89 6.81 28.61 7.83
CA SER A 89 7.20 29.53 8.90
C SER A 89 7.64 28.77 10.15
N GLU A 90 8.38 29.47 11.02
CA GLU A 90 8.91 28.86 12.25
C GLU A 90 7.78 28.45 13.22
N ASP A 91 6.72 29.24 13.34
CA ASP A 91 5.58 28.90 14.21
C ASP A 91 4.93 27.56 13.83
N LEU A 92 4.72 27.32 12.53
CA LEU A 92 4.16 26.08 12.03
C LEU A 92 5.13 24.90 12.22
N LYS A 93 6.44 25.14 12.07
CA LYS A 93 7.46 24.12 12.34
C LYS A 93 7.43 23.68 13.81
N GLN A 94 7.31 24.63 14.74
CA GLN A 94 7.20 24.35 16.17
C GLN A 94 5.91 23.59 16.51
N GLU A 95 4.78 23.97 15.91
CA GLU A 95 3.51 23.26 16.08
C GLU A 95 3.61 21.80 15.60
N ILE A 96 4.21 21.57 14.44
CA ILE A 96 4.44 20.22 13.89
C ILE A 96 5.33 19.41 14.84
N MET A 97 6.43 19.97 15.33
CA MET A 97 7.33 19.25 16.23
C MET A 97 6.68 18.93 17.59
N LYS A 98 5.91 19.88 18.14
CA LYS A 98 5.11 19.65 19.35
C LYS A 98 4.15 18.47 19.15
N LYS A 99 3.40 18.46 18.05
CA LYS A 99 2.46 17.37 17.70
C LYS A 99 3.19 16.05 17.39
N TRP A 100 4.38 16.11 16.80
CA TRP A 100 5.18 14.93 16.48
C TRP A 100 5.68 14.23 17.74
N ASN A 101 6.18 15.01 18.70
CA ASN A 101 6.72 14.50 19.97
C ASN A 101 5.61 14.02 20.92
N ALA A 102 4.40 14.59 20.84
CA ALA A 102 3.27 14.22 21.69
C ALA A 102 2.48 12.99 21.20
N LYS A 103 2.80 12.42 20.03
CA LYS A 103 1.99 11.35 19.43
C LYS A 103 2.30 9.97 20.02
N ILE A 104 1.24 9.18 20.22
CA ILE A 104 1.28 7.78 20.69
C ILE A 104 1.57 6.78 19.55
N TYR A 105 1.48 7.22 18.29
CA TYR A 105 1.66 6.35 17.13
C TYR A 105 3.14 6.19 16.72
N PRO A 106 3.49 5.11 15.99
CA PRO A 106 4.84 4.88 15.52
C PRO A 106 5.40 6.05 14.69
N LEU A 107 6.67 6.38 14.92
CA LEU A 107 7.40 7.47 14.25
C LEU A 107 7.81 7.10 12.82
N THR A 108 6.81 6.91 11.95
CA THR A 108 7.00 6.54 10.54
C THR A 108 6.97 7.76 9.62
N SER A 109 7.62 7.64 8.44
CA SER A 109 7.60 8.73 7.46
C SER A 109 6.21 9.06 6.92
N VAL A 110 5.28 8.11 6.97
CA VAL A 110 3.88 8.32 6.58
C VAL A 110 3.18 9.24 7.57
N ASN A 111 3.36 8.97 8.87
CA ASN A 111 2.75 9.75 9.93
C ASN A 111 3.30 11.17 10.00
N PHE A 112 4.60 11.35 9.72
CA PHE A 112 5.20 12.67 9.63
C PHE A 112 4.68 13.44 8.43
N ALA A 113 4.68 12.82 7.24
CA ALA A 113 4.16 13.44 6.03
C ALA A 113 2.70 13.88 6.19
N HIS A 114 1.86 13.03 6.78
CA HIS A 114 0.48 13.36 7.12
C HIS A 114 0.40 14.56 8.06
N LEU A 115 1.21 14.60 9.12
CA LEU A 115 1.19 15.71 10.07
C LEU A 115 1.55 17.04 9.41
N VAL A 116 2.62 17.05 8.61
CA VAL A 116 3.04 18.24 7.84
C VAL A 116 1.93 18.69 6.90
N ASP A 117 1.29 17.75 6.22
CA ASP A 117 0.24 18.02 5.23
C ASP A 117 -1.06 18.57 5.86
N VAL A 118 -1.43 18.10 7.06
CA VAL A 118 -2.54 18.67 7.85
C VAL A 118 -2.21 20.10 8.28
N VAL A 119 -1.08 20.30 8.96
CA VAL A 119 -0.73 21.60 9.59
C VAL A 119 -0.44 22.66 8.54
N SER A 120 0.15 22.29 7.39
CA SER A 120 0.34 23.21 6.26
C SER A 120 -0.95 23.58 5.51
N GLY A 121 -2.09 22.95 5.85
CA GLY A 121 -3.38 23.16 5.18
C GLY A 121 -3.45 22.55 3.77
N ASN A 122 -2.40 21.87 3.30
CA ASN A 122 -2.38 21.24 1.97
C ASN A 122 -3.44 20.14 1.84
N GLN A 123 -3.71 19.41 2.92
CA GLN A 123 -4.81 18.44 2.95
C GLN A 123 -6.16 19.13 2.74
N ALA A 124 -6.42 20.21 3.47
CA ALA A 124 -7.69 20.94 3.38
C ALA A 124 -7.90 21.51 1.97
N LYS A 125 -6.85 22.05 1.34
CA LYS A 125 -6.89 22.51 -0.06
C LYS A 125 -7.33 21.40 -1.02
N ARG A 126 -6.71 20.22 -0.94
CA ARG A 126 -7.08 19.08 -1.81
C ARG A 126 -8.51 18.60 -1.58
N LEU A 127 -8.99 18.59 -0.33
CA LEU A 127 -10.38 18.22 -0.03
C LEU A 127 -11.37 19.24 -0.61
N ALA A 128 -11.06 20.54 -0.50
CA ALA A 128 -11.87 21.60 -1.09
C ALA A 128 -11.95 21.44 -2.63
N GLU A 129 -10.82 21.19 -3.29
CA GLU A 129 -10.78 20.95 -4.75
C GLU A 129 -11.64 19.74 -5.18
N ILE A 130 -11.59 18.64 -4.42
CA ILE A 130 -12.41 17.45 -4.70
C ILE A 130 -13.90 17.79 -4.56
N SER A 131 -14.28 18.45 -3.46
CA SER A 131 -15.69 18.84 -3.24
C SER A 131 -16.21 19.79 -4.32
N ALA A 132 -15.38 20.73 -4.79
CA ALA A 132 -15.77 21.66 -5.86
C ALA A 132 -16.02 20.91 -7.18
N LYS A 133 -15.20 19.92 -7.51
CA LYS A 133 -15.40 19.07 -8.70
C LYS A 133 -16.68 18.25 -8.60
N GLU A 134 -16.94 17.64 -7.46
CA GLU A 134 -18.18 16.88 -7.24
C GLU A 134 -19.43 17.76 -7.37
N GLN A 135 -19.36 19.00 -6.90
CA GLN A 135 -20.45 19.97 -7.07
C GLN A 135 -20.66 20.34 -8.55
N GLN A 136 -19.57 20.59 -9.29
CA GLN A 136 -19.66 20.88 -10.73
C GLN A 136 -20.25 19.69 -11.51
N GLU A 137 -19.84 18.46 -11.22
CA GLU A 137 -20.41 17.27 -11.85
C GLU A 137 -21.90 17.08 -11.55
N LYS A 138 -22.33 17.39 -10.32
CA LYS A 138 -23.75 17.35 -9.94
C LYS A 138 -24.57 18.38 -10.73
N LEU A 139 -24.06 19.62 -10.83
CA LEU A 139 -24.72 20.68 -11.59
C LEU A 139 -24.80 20.35 -13.07
N LEU A 140 -23.74 19.78 -13.66
CA LEU A 140 -23.74 19.31 -15.04
C LEU A 140 -24.81 18.22 -15.27
N LYS A 141 -24.91 17.23 -14.38
CA LYS A 141 -25.94 16.18 -14.47
C LYS A 141 -27.35 16.76 -14.33
N GLN A 142 -27.56 17.71 -13.42
CA GLN A 142 -28.86 18.38 -13.26
C GLN A 142 -29.24 19.18 -14.51
N SER A 143 -28.31 19.96 -15.07
CA SER A 143 -28.56 20.71 -16.31
C SER A 143 -28.84 19.80 -17.51
N GLN A 144 -28.20 18.63 -17.59
CA GLN A 144 -28.50 17.64 -18.63
C GLN A 144 -29.89 17.04 -18.47
N ILE A 145 -30.30 16.73 -17.23
CA ILE A 145 -31.66 16.24 -16.95
C ILE A 145 -32.70 17.29 -17.36
N GLU A 146 -32.46 18.57 -17.05
CA GLU A 146 -33.35 19.68 -17.41
C GLU A 146 -33.39 19.96 -18.92
N LEU A 147 -32.34 19.65 -19.67
CA LEU A 147 -32.29 19.80 -21.14
C LEU A 147 -32.95 18.64 -21.91
N PHE A 148 -33.14 17.49 -21.28
CA PHE A 148 -33.76 16.29 -21.87
C PHE A 148 -35.15 15.97 -21.28
N ALA A 149 -35.68 16.84 -20.42
CA ALA A 149 -37.05 16.81 -19.89
C ALA A 149 -37.92 17.84 -20.63
#